data_AF-A0A935NGG7-F1
#
_entry.id   AF-A0A935NGG7-F1
#
_cell.length_a   1.000
_cell.length_b   1.000
_cell.length_c   1.000
_cell.angle_alpha   90.00
_cell.angle_beta   90.00
_cell.angle_gamma   90.00
#
_symmetry.space_group_name_H-M   'P 1'
#
loop_
_entity.id
_entity.type
_entity.pdbx_description
1 polymer ?
#
loop_
_entity_poly.entity_id
_entity_poly.type
_entity_poly.pdbx_seq_one_letter_code
_entity_poly.pdbx_strand_id
1 'polypeptide(L)'
;MPKRYLFVDMLRAKQHKVFAQTASKGKSSMGWFFGFKLHLIVNHKGQIVDFALTTGQVADNSKDLLNKLLEKISGTLFGDKGYLTTLWNNFLKKD
;
A
#
# COMPACT_ATOMS: atom_id res chain seq x y z
N MET A 1 -0.07 -13.28 30.01
CA MET A 1 -1.23 -12.57 29.41
C MET A 1 -0.71 -11.48 28.49
N PRO A 2 -0.96 -11.50 27.18
CA PRO A 2 -1.68 -10.35 26.57
C PRO A 2 -2.42 -10.76 25.24
N LYS A 3 -3.39 -10.04 24.65
CA LYS A 3 -3.30 -8.72 23.99
C LYS A 3 -4.72 -8.23 23.64
N ARG A 4 -5.09 -7.05 24.11
CA ARG A 4 -6.40 -6.39 23.85
C ARG A 4 -6.27 -5.22 22.85
N TYR A 5 -5.32 -5.27 21.92
CA TYR A 5 -4.95 -4.12 21.07
C TYR A 5 -5.38 -4.18 19.59
N LEU A 6 -6.25 -5.12 19.18
CA LEU A 6 -6.45 -5.42 17.74
C LEU A 6 -7.85 -5.18 17.15
N PHE A 7 -8.78 -4.52 17.85
CA PHE A 7 -10.20 -4.54 17.44
C PHE A 7 -10.91 -3.19 17.28
N VAL A 8 -10.25 -2.04 17.50
CA VAL A 8 -10.97 -0.74 17.52
C VAL A 8 -11.50 -0.36 16.13
N ASP A 9 -10.72 -0.51 15.06
CA ASP A 9 -11.14 -0.10 13.71
C ASP A 9 -12.23 -1.02 13.12
N MET A 10 -12.20 -2.31 13.47
CA MET A 10 -13.14 -3.29 12.95
C MET A 10 -14.57 -3.12 13.48
N LEU A 11 -14.73 -2.54 14.69
CA LEU A 11 -16.05 -2.27 15.27
C LEU A 11 -16.80 -1.18 14.49
N ARG A 12 -16.08 -0.13 14.06
CA ARG A 12 -16.66 0.99 13.30
C ARG A 12 -16.82 0.67 11.81
N ALA A 13 -16.08 -0.31 11.28
CA ALA A 13 -16.19 -0.75 9.89
C ALA A 13 -17.62 -1.10 9.47
N LYS A 14 -18.40 -1.76 10.34
CA LYS A 14 -19.81 -2.12 10.06
C LYS A 14 -20.75 -0.91 9.96
N GLN A 15 -20.38 0.21 10.58
CA GLN A 15 -21.17 1.44 10.60
C GLN A 15 -20.72 2.43 9.51
N HIS A 16 -19.64 2.11 8.79
CA HIS A 16 -19.03 2.98 7.81
C HIS A 16 -19.86 3.01 6.50
N LYS A 17 -20.51 4.13 6.21
CA LYS A 17 -21.40 4.27 5.04
C LYS A 17 -20.75 4.96 3.83
N VAL A 18 -19.79 5.85 4.05
CA VAL A 18 -19.25 6.76 3.00
C VAL A 18 -18.46 6.02 1.91
N PHE A 19 -17.69 5.02 2.30
CA PHE A 19 -16.83 4.21 1.42
C PHE A 19 -17.21 2.74 1.50
N ALA A 20 -18.49 2.43 1.74
CA ALA A 20 -18.95 1.06 1.94
C ALA A 20 -18.65 0.12 0.76
N GLN A 21 -18.55 0.67 -0.46
CA GLN A 21 -18.28 -0.08 -1.70
C GLN A 21 -16.80 -0.05 -2.12
N THR A 22 -15.97 0.79 -1.51
CA THR A 22 -14.60 1.05 -1.96
C THR A 22 -13.55 0.77 -0.88
N ALA A 23 -13.86 0.98 0.40
CA ALA A 23 -13.00 0.58 1.49
C ALA A 23 -13.09 -0.94 1.71
N SER A 24 -11.97 -1.57 2.01
CA SER A 24 -11.91 -3.01 2.25
C SER A 24 -11.12 -3.35 3.51
N LYS A 25 -11.30 -4.57 4.01
CA LYS A 25 -10.52 -5.07 5.14
C LYS A 25 -9.14 -5.52 4.66
N GLY A 26 -8.11 -5.02 5.31
CA GLY A 26 -6.74 -5.44 5.09
C GLY A 26 -6.16 -6.11 6.33
N LYS A 27 -5.18 -7.00 6.12
CA LYS A 27 -4.39 -7.62 7.19
C LYS A 27 -2.99 -7.04 7.17
N SER A 28 -2.53 -6.61 8.34
CA SER A 28 -1.16 -6.14 8.59
C SER A 28 -0.48 -7.02 9.64
N SER A 29 0.82 -6.81 9.87
CA SER A 29 1.55 -7.41 11.00
C SER A 29 0.94 -7.03 12.36
N MET A 30 0.31 -5.85 12.43
CA MET A 30 -0.38 -5.31 13.58
C MET A 30 -1.88 -5.64 13.59
N GLY A 31 -2.35 -6.63 12.81
CA GLY A 31 -3.74 -7.09 12.79
C GLY A 31 -4.59 -6.51 11.67
N TRP A 32 -5.92 -6.53 11.85
CA TRP A 32 -6.88 -6.16 10.82
C TRP A 32 -7.22 -4.67 10.87
N PHE A 33 -7.35 -4.06 9.69
CA PHE A 33 -7.83 -2.70 9.53
C PHE A 33 -8.93 -2.65 8.45
N PHE A 34 -9.72 -1.58 8.44
CA PHE A 34 -10.74 -1.33 7.41
C PHE A 34 -10.52 0.06 6.82
N GLY A 35 -10.30 0.13 5.50
CA GLY A 35 -10.04 1.40 4.85
C GLY A 35 -9.23 1.23 3.56
N PHE A 36 -8.31 2.17 3.37
CA PHE A 36 -7.44 2.28 2.21
C PHE A 36 -5.97 2.23 2.64
N LYS A 37 -5.09 1.93 1.69
CA LYS A 37 -3.66 2.13 1.81
C LYS A 37 -3.23 3.25 0.87
N LEU A 38 -2.38 4.13 1.37
CA LEU A 38 -1.76 5.19 0.59
C LEU A 38 -0.32 4.79 0.29
N HIS A 39 0.01 4.69 -0.98
CA HIS A 39 1.36 4.47 -1.49
C HIS A 39 1.89 5.80 -2.03
N LEU A 40 3.08 6.20 -1.60
CA LEU A 40 3.70 7.47 -1.98
C LEU A 40 5.08 7.22 -2.54
N ILE A 41 5.40 7.95 -3.61
CA ILE A 41 6.77 8.09 -4.11
C ILE A 41 7.20 9.52 -3.87
N VAL A 42 8.31 9.66 -3.15
CA VAL A 42 8.90 10.96 -2.83
C VAL A 42 10.29 11.05 -3.43
N ASN A 43 10.66 12.23 -3.91
CA ASN A 43 12.02 12.47 -4.38
C ASN A 43 12.96 12.79 -3.21
N HIS A 44 14.25 12.92 -3.50
CA HIS A 44 15.31 13.27 -2.54
C HIS A 44 15.12 14.65 -1.88
N LYS A 45 14.29 15.54 -2.44
CA LYS A 45 13.94 16.85 -1.87
C LYS A 45 12.70 16.77 -0.96
N GLY A 46 12.12 15.59 -0.78
CA GLY A 46 10.90 15.39 0.01
C GLY A 46 9.61 15.78 -0.71
N GLN A 47 9.66 16.00 -2.03
CA GLN A 47 8.46 16.33 -2.81
C GLN A 47 7.75 15.04 -3.23
N ILE A 48 6.41 15.06 -3.20
CA ILE A 48 5.59 13.96 -3.70
C ILE A 48 5.67 13.95 -5.23
N VAL A 49 6.15 12.84 -5.79
CA VAL A 49 6.28 12.62 -7.24
C VAL A 49 5.03 11.92 -7.77
N ASP A 50 4.58 10.88 -7.07
CA ASP A 50 3.39 10.14 -7.43
C ASP A 50 2.75 9.49 -6.19
N PHE A 51 1.46 9.15 -6.31
CA PHE A 51 0.73 8.47 -5.26
C PHE A 51 -0.31 7.51 -5.83
N ALA A 52 -0.59 6.46 -5.07
CA ALA A 52 -1.69 5.54 -5.36
C ALA A 52 -2.48 5.25 -4.09
N LEU A 53 -3.80 5.37 -4.19
CA LEU A 53 -4.73 4.96 -3.15
C LEU A 53 -5.32 3.60 -3.53
N THR A 54 -5.11 2.59 -2.70
CA THR A 54 -5.63 1.23 -2.90
C THR A 54 -6.55 0.83 -1.76
N THR A 55 -7.40 -0.15 -1.98
CA THR A 55 -8.25 -0.69 -0.91
C THR A 55 -7.38 -1.52 0.05
N GLY A 56 -7.76 -1.63 1.32
CA GLY A 56 -6.95 -2.28 2.36
C GLY A 56 -6.50 -3.72 2.05
N GLN A 57 -7.25 -4.45 1.23
CA GLN A 57 -6.91 -5.81 0.80
C GLN A 57 -5.73 -5.87 -0.18
N VAL A 58 -5.49 -4.81 -0.96
CA VAL A 58 -4.46 -4.82 -2.01
C VAL A 58 -3.08 -4.98 -1.38
N ALA A 59 -2.30 -5.91 -1.92
CA ALA A 59 -0.93 -6.13 -1.49
C ALA A 59 -0.01 -5.06 -2.09
N ASP A 60 0.98 -4.64 -1.30
CA ASP A 60 1.94 -3.59 -1.67
C ASP A 60 2.83 -4.02 -2.85
N ASN A 61 2.87 -5.34 -3.09
CA ASN A 61 3.63 -6.02 -4.12
C ASN A 61 2.75 -6.42 -5.34
N SER A 62 1.53 -5.87 -5.44
CA SER A 62 0.66 -6.15 -6.57
C SER A 62 1.22 -5.54 -7.86
N LYS A 63 1.17 -6.31 -8.95
CA LYS A 63 1.73 -5.91 -10.25
C LYS A 63 1.10 -4.62 -10.77
N ASP A 64 -0.23 -4.52 -10.68
CA ASP A 64 -0.98 -3.38 -11.20
C ASP A 64 -0.67 -2.09 -10.44
N LEU A 65 -0.49 -2.17 -9.12
CA LEU A 65 -0.09 -1.03 -8.29
C LEU A 65 1.31 -0.54 -8.68
N LEU A 66 2.27 -1.46 -8.79
CA LEU A 66 3.65 -1.11 -9.13
C LEU A 66 3.74 -0.57 -10.55
N ASN A 67 3.08 -1.20 -11.52
CA ASN A 67 3.00 -0.68 -12.88
C ASN A 67 2.47 0.76 -12.87
N LYS A 68 1.37 1.02 -12.17
CA LYS A 68 0.77 2.36 -12.12
C LYS A 68 1.68 3.41 -11.48
N LEU A 69 2.37 3.07 -10.38
CA LEU A 69 3.27 3.97 -9.67
C LEU A 69 4.59 4.22 -10.40
N LEU A 70 5.07 3.23 -11.18
CA LEU A 70 6.39 3.27 -11.80
C LEU A 70 6.36 3.58 -13.29
N GLU A 71 5.18 3.60 -13.92
CA GLU A 71 5.01 3.84 -15.37
C GLU A 71 5.74 5.11 -15.86
N LYS A 72 5.75 6.16 -15.04
CA LYS A 72 6.29 7.48 -15.38
C LYS A 72 7.59 7.83 -14.67
N ILE A 73 8.16 6.88 -13.91
CA ILE A 73 9.31 7.12 -13.05
C ILE A 73 10.48 6.27 -13.54
N SER A 74 11.61 6.93 -13.78
CA SER A 74 12.86 6.28 -14.12
C SER A 74 13.96 6.70 -13.13
N GLY A 75 14.87 5.77 -12.85
CA GLY A 75 15.99 5.97 -11.94
C GLY A 75 16.01 4.99 -10.77
N THR A 76 16.73 5.35 -9.71
CA THR A 76 16.90 4.49 -8.53
C THR A 76 15.74 4.70 -7.55
N LEU A 77 15.00 3.64 -7.28
CA LEU A 77 13.93 3.62 -6.28
C LEU A 77 14.37 2.88 -5.03
N PHE A 78 14.08 3.46 -3.87
CA PHE A 78 14.29 2.85 -2.57
C PHE A 78 12.94 2.66 -1.88
N GLY A 79 12.72 1.50 -1.28
CA GLY A 79 11.44 1.17 -0.65
C GLY A 79 11.55 0.03 0.34
N ASP A 80 10.46 -0.23 1.06
CA ASP A 80 10.38 -1.32 2.03
C ASP A 80 10.43 -2.69 1.35
N LYS A 81 10.84 -3.72 2.13
CA LYS A 81 10.87 -5.11 1.69
C LYS A 81 9.53 -5.60 1.13
N GLY A 82 8.41 -5.06 1.64
CA GLY A 82 7.07 -5.37 1.15
C GLY A 82 6.84 -5.05 -0.34
N TYR A 83 7.61 -4.12 -0.92
CA TYR A 83 7.51 -3.78 -2.35
C TYR A 83 8.38 -4.67 -3.24
N LEU A 84 9.19 -5.58 -2.66
CA LEU A 84 9.94 -6.55 -3.44
C LEU A 84 8.97 -7.52 -4.14
N THR A 85 9.00 -7.54 -5.48
CA THR A 85 8.17 -8.45 -6.30
C THR A 85 9.01 -9.21 -7.31
N THR A 86 8.56 -10.36 -7.80
CA THR A 86 9.23 -11.04 -8.93
C THR A 86 9.37 -10.20 -10.21
N LEU A 87 8.76 -9.01 -10.28
CA LEU A 87 8.90 -8.04 -11.36
C LEU A 87 10.18 -7.18 -11.29
N TRP A 88 11.11 -7.41 -10.35
CA TRP A 88 12.42 -6.73 -10.28
C TRP A 88 13.09 -6.62 -11.66
N ASN A 89 13.05 -7.69 -12.45
CA ASN A 89 13.67 -7.75 -13.77
C ASN A 89 13.05 -6.80 -14.81
N ASN A 90 11.77 -6.42 -14.63
CA ASN A 90 11.07 -5.55 -15.56
C ASN A 90 11.31 -4.06 -15.26
N PHE A 91 11.61 -3.73 -14.01
CA PHE A 91 11.72 -2.34 -13.56
C PHE A 91 13.16 -1.89 -13.33
N LEU A 92 14.06 -2.79 -12.94
CA LEU A 92 15.47 -2.49 -12.77
C LEU A 92 16.24 -3.10 -13.94
N LYS A 93 16.55 -2.26 -14.92
CA LYS A 93 17.67 -2.57 -15.80
C LYS A 93 18.92 -2.59 -14.94
N LYS A 94 19.57 -3.75 -14.91
CA LYS A 94 20.90 -3.93 -14.34
C LYS A 94 21.85 -3.33 -15.37
N ASP A 95 22.35 -2.13 -15.11
CA ASP A 95 23.55 -1.63 -15.78
C ASP A 95 24.74 -2.53 -15.45
#